data_AF-A0A7C4CB17-F1
#
_entry.id   AF-A0A7C4CB17-F1
#
_cell.length_a   1.000
_cell.length_b   1.000
_cell.length_c   1.000
_cell.angle_alpha   90.00
_cell.angle_beta   90.00
_cell.angle_gamma   90.00
#
_symmetry.space_group_name_H-M   'P 1'
#
loop_
_entity.id
_entity.type
_entity.pdbx_description
1 polymer ?
#
loop_
_entity_poly.entity_id
_entity_poly.type
_entity_poly.pdbx_seq_one_letter_code
_entity_poly.pdbx_strand_id
1 'polypeptide(L)'
;MAVARNVGQFAGRRTATPDPRRFVYEPFCVGPRFEWLDSDRIRVLEGPKAGSIFGISTGMLDTSATVALYDRTRKVGSTAVDIVPSSRTASLWDVGVAHSLRRSGLATIMVWCAFRELLLAERAARFRIRMIRSLKADGDHPLQNIGMGVIAARFGFTPEMNVARVLAGENITNIDPIPPMNGYPPAVRLTLKTDPLVVIAFILNPDTLRPISDFRTYMDVKADDWQIVNWAREGLLCVNGNYCLRETGFNRFVNAVAVDHEEARQFRARLREP
;
A
#
# COMPACT_ATOMS: atom_id res chain seq x y z
N MET A 1 23.02 -15.54 36.72
CA MET A 1 23.42 -15.03 35.39
C MET A 1 22.19 -14.42 34.75
N ALA A 2 22.13 -13.09 34.68
CA ALA A 2 21.03 -12.36 34.07
C ALA A 2 21.27 -12.26 32.56
N VAL A 3 20.37 -12.83 31.76
CA VAL A 3 20.38 -12.69 30.30
C VAL A 3 19.68 -11.39 29.96
N ALA A 4 20.45 -10.39 29.54
CA ALA A 4 19.95 -9.11 29.07
C ALA A 4 19.03 -9.31 27.85
N ARG A 5 17.77 -8.91 27.99
CA ARG A 5 16.82 -8.80 26.88
C ARG A 5 17.23 -7.62 26.01
N ASN A 6 17.95 -7.89 24.91
CA ASN A 6 18.07 -6.95 23.79
C ASN A 6 16.72 -6.92 23.04
N VAL A 7 15.74 -6.25 23.64
CA VAL A 7 14.59 -5.75 22.88
C VAL A 7 15.13 -4.61 22.04
N GLY A 8 15.21 -4.82 20.73
CA GLY A 8 15.61 -3.79 19.77
C GLY A 8 14.71 -2.57 19.96
N GLN A 9 15.21 -1.58 20.69
CA GLN A 9 14.66 -0.23 20.69
C GLN A 9 14.82 0.28 19.26
N PHE A 10 13.74 0.26 18.49
CA PHE A 10 13.57 1.15 17.35
C PHE A 10 13.43 2.59 17.87
N ALA A 11 14.47 3.09 18.53
CA ALA A 11 14.64 4.51 18.86
C ALA A 11 15.20 5.23 17.62
N GLY A 12 14.45 5.13 16.52
CA GLY A 12 14.66 5.98 15.35
C GLY A 12 14.02 7.34 15.62
N ARG A 13 14.82 8.40 15.49
CA ARG A 13 14.45 9.83 15.58
C ARG A 13 12.94 10.11 15.52
N ARG A 14 12.37 10.57 16.64
CA ARG A 14 11.15 11.39 16.63
C ARG A 14 11.44 12.65 15.81
N THR A 15 11.22 12.61 14.51
CA THR A 15 10.95 13.84 13.76
C THR A 15 9.65 14.39 14.33
N ALA A 16 9.70 15.65 14.77
CA ALA A 16 8.49 16.37 15.18
C ALA A 16 7.40 16.13 14.14
N THR A 17 6.17 15.82 14.57
CA THR A 17 5.03 15.62 13.67
C THR A 17 5.02 16.78 12.68
N PRO A 18 5.33 16.55 11.39
CA PRO A 18 5.46 17.64 10.45
C PRO A 18 4.16 18.42 10.44
N ASP A 19 4.22 19.74 10.54
CA ASP A 19 3.03 20.58 10.40
C ASP A 19 2.33 20.20 9.09
N PRO A 20 1.13 19.61 9.12
CA PRO A 20 0.44 19.16 7.90
C PRO A 20 0.13 20.35 6.96
N ARG A 21 0.26 21.59 7.44
CA ARG A 21 0.12 22.80 6.63
C ARG A 21 1.35 23.10 5.79
N ARG A 22 2.56 22.76 6.24
CA ARG A 22 3.81 23.01 5.49
C ARG A 22 4.14 21.81 4.59
N PHE A 23 4.02 22.01 3.29
CA PHE A 23 4.46 21.03 2.31
C PHE A 23 5.95 21.18 2.03
N VAL A 24 6.68 20.07 2.05
CA VAL A 24 8.05 19.98 1.55
C VAL A 24 8.05 18.87 0.51
N TYR A 25 8.51 19.20 -0.69
CA TYR A 25 8.67 18.21 -1.75
C TYR A 25 9.95 17.40 -1.50
N GLU A 26 9.77 16.14 -1.13
CA GLU A 26 10.83 15.18 -0.85
C GLU A 26 10.51 13.88 -1.60
N PRO A 27 10.85 13.80 -2.89
CA PRO A 27 10.40 12.70 -3.73
C PRO A 27 11.00 11.37 -3.28
N PHE A 28 10.19 10.31 -3.34
CA PHE A 28 10.64 8.95 -3.07
C PHE A 28 9.88 7.93 -3.92
N CYS A 29 10.48 6.76 -4.13
CA CYS A 29 9.87 5.69 -4.92
C CYS A 29 9.12 4.68 -4.05
N VAL A 30 7.82 4.49 -4.31
CA VAL A 30 7.06 3.38 -3.71
C VAL A 30 7.40 2.06 -4.42
N GLY A 31 7.51 2.07 -5.75
CA GLY A 31 7.83 0.89 -6.55
C GLY A 31 9.32 0.78 -6.88
N PRO A 32 9.69 -0.19 -7.73
CA PRO A 32 10.94 -0.12 -8.45
C PRO A 32 10.99 1.17 -9.27
N ARG A 33 12.15 1.80 -9.33
CA ARG A 33 12.46 2.86 -10.30
C ARG A 33 12.25 2.34 -11.73
N PHE A 34 11.75 3.22 -12.59
CA PHE A 34 11.61 3.00 -14.01
C PHE A 34 11.85 4.31 -14.77
N GLU A 35 12.11 4.21 -16.06
CA GLU A 35 12.19 5.34 -16.98
C GLU A 35 11.21 5.13 -18.14
N TRP A 36 10.67 6.22 -18.67
CA TRP A 36 9.93 6.20 -19.92
C TRP A 36 10.92 6.13 -21.09
N LEU A 37 10.69 5.18 -22.00
CA LEU A 37 11.42 5.10 -23.27
C LEU A 37 10.73 5.92 -24.36
N ASP A 38 9.40 6.04 -24.26
CA ASP A 38 8.51 6.82 -25.11
C ASP A 38 7.15 6.97 -24.40
N SER A 39 6.08 7.27 -25.15
CA SER A 39 4.74 7.53 -24.62
C SER A 39 4.04 6.32 -23.99
N ASP A 40 4.42 5.09 -24.37
CA ASP A 40 3.72 3.89 -23.94
C ASP A 40 4.65 2.76 -23.47
N ARG A 41 5.96 2.99 -23.40
CA ARG A 41 6.92 1.99 -22.92
C ARG A 41 7.79 2.51 -21.79
N ILE A 42 8.01 1.63 -20.82
CA ILE A 42 8.92 1.86 -19.70
C ILE A 42 10.02 0.80 -19.66
N ARG A 43 11.17 1.19 -19.12
CA ARG A 43 12.22 0.25 -18.68
C ARG A 43 12.29 0.26 -17.16
N VAL A 44 12.20 -0.93 -16.55
CA VAL A 44 12.40 -1.08 -15.10
C VAL A 44 13.89 -1.00 -14.80
N LEU A 45 14.29 -0.17 -13.84
CA LEU A 45 15.69 0.09 -13.52
C LEU A 45 16.22 -0.74 -12.35
N GLU A 46 15.34 -1.20 -11.46
CA GLU A 46 15.74 -1.92 -10.26
C GLU A 46 14.81 -3.10 -9.90
N GLY A 47 15.31 -3.99 -9.04
CA GLY A 47 14.56 -5.14 -8.55
C GLY A 47 14.53 -6.34 -9.52
N PRO A 48 13.64 -7.32 -9.29
CA PRO A 48 13.65 -8.61 -10.01
C PRO A 48 13.38 -8.52 -11.52
N LYS A 49 12.99 -7.35 -12.03
CA LYS A 49 12.71 -7.09 -13.45
C LYS A 49 13.56 -5.97 -14.02
N ALA A 50 14.67 -5.60 -13.37
CA ALA A 50 15.61 -4.62 -13.90
C ALA A 50 16.02 -4.95 -15.36
N GLY A 51 16.11 -3.93 -16.21
CA GLY A 51 16.38 -4.04 -17.64
C GLY A 51 15.19 -4.48 -18.50
N SER A 52 14.10 -4.99 -17.91
CA SER A 52 12.92 -5.41 -18.66
C SER A 52 12.13 -4.21 -19.17
N ILE A 53 11.58 -4.34 -20.38
CA ILE A 53 10.73 -3.32 -21.02
C ILE A 53 9.29 -3.79 -20.99
N PHE A 54 8.38 -2.91 -20.57
CA PHE A 54 6.94 -3.17 -20.56
C PHE A 54 6.19 -2.04 -21.27
N GLY A 55 5.11 -2.39 -21.95
CA GLY A 55 4.13 -1.43 -22.45
C GLY A 55 3.15 -1.02 -21.35
N ILE A 56 2.75 0.24 -21.32
CA ILE A 56 1.72 0.81 -20.44
C ILE A 56 0.66 1.47 -21.33
N SER A 57 -0.59 1.10 -21.11
CA SER A 57 -1.72 1.77 -21.74
C SER A 57 -2.65 2.32 -20.66
N THR A 58 -3.05 3.58 -20.82
CA THR A 58 -3.98 4.27 -19.93
C THR A 58 -5.26 4.60 -20.70
N GLY A 59 -6.40 4.17 -20.17
CA GLY A 59 -7.72 4.58 -20.68
C GLY A 59 -8.43 5.45 -19.64
N MET A 60 -8.98 6.58 -20.04
CA MET A 60 -9.71 7.50 -19.17
C MET A 60 -11.06 7.84 -19.81
N LEU A 61 -12.14 7.58 -19.09
CA LEU A 61 -13.51 7.96 -19.41
C LEU A 61 -14.04 8.85 -18.28
N ASP A 62 -15.26 9.38 -18.43
CA ASP A 62 -15.82 10.27 -17.42
C ASP A 62 -16.07 9.60 -16.07
N THR A 63 -16.43 8.31 -16.08
CA THR A 63 -16.79 7.54 -14.88
C THR A 63 -15.83 6.40 -14.58
N SER A 64 -14.80 6.19 -15.40
CA SER A 64 -13.84 5.11 -15.18
C SER A 64 -12.47 5.41 -15.77
N ALA A 65 -11.45 4.74 -15.21
CA ALA A 65 -10.13 4.71 -15.80
C ALA A 65 -9.53 3.31 -15.71
N THR A 66 -8.56 3.03 -16.57
CA THR A 66 -7.81 1.77 -16.55
C THR A 66 -6.34 2.03 -16.81
N VAL A 67 -5.48 1.25 -16.16
CA VAL A 67 -4.08 1.11 -16.56
C VAL A 67 -3.83 -0.35 -16.85
N ALA A 68 -3.28 -0.65 -18.02
CA ALA A 68 -2.92 -2.00 -18.44
C ALA A 68 -1.41 -2.07 -18.70
N LEU A 69 -0.80 -3.17 -18.25
CA LEU A 69 0.62 -3.46 -18.43
C LEU A 69 0.79 -4.59 -19.44
N TYR A 70 1.71 -4.42 -20.38
CA TYR A 70 1.97 -5.35 -21.47
C TYR A 70 3.42 -5.82 -21.47
N ASP A 71 3.61 -7.11 -21.68
CA ASP A 71 4.89 -7.72 -22.02
C ASP A 71 4.82 -8.05 -23.51
N ARG A 72 5.48 -7.20 -24.33
CA ARG A 72 5.30 -7.13 -25.79
C ARG A 72 3.83 -6.88 -26.13
N THR A 73 3.13 -7.86 -26.69
CA THR A 73 1.72 -7.78 -27.07
C THR A 73 0.77 -8.39 -26.03
N ARG A 74 1.30 -9.11 -25.04
CA ARG A 74 0.49 -9.83 -24.05
C ARG A 74 0.20 -8.91 -22.87
N LYS A 75 -1.08 -8.69 -22.56
CA LYS A 75 -1.49 -8.05 -21.32
C LYS A 75 -1.08 -8.92 -20.12
N VAL A 76 -0.25 -8.39 -19.24
CA VAL A 76 0.28 -9.08 -18.06
C VAL A 76 -0.15 -8.43 -16.75
N GLY A 77 -0.86 -7.31 -16.79
CA GLY A 77 -1.48 -6.71 -15.62
C GLY A 77 -2.54 -5.69 -15.98
N SER A 78 -3.38 -5.39 -15.00
CA SER A 78 -4.29 -4.25 -15.08
C SER A 78 -4.68 -3.70 -13.73
N THR A 79 -5.26 -2.51 -13.78
CA THR A 79 -5.99 -1.84 -12.72
C THR A 79 -7.27 -1.25 -13.32
N ALA A 80 -8.34 -1.24 -12.53
CA ALA A 80 -9.58 -0.55 -12.86
C ALA A 80 -9.83 0.55 -11.84
N VAL A 81 -10.39 1.67 -12.29
CA VAL A 81 -10.77 2.80 -11.44
C VAL A 81 -12.21 3.15 -11.73
N ASP A 82 -13.02 3.23 -10.68
CA ASP A 82 -14.32 3.88 -10.76
C ASP A 82 -14.18 5.34 -10.33
N ILE A 83 -14.73 6.25 -11.13
CA ILE A 83 -14.73 7.68 -10.86
C ILE A 83 -16.17 8.11 -10.59
N VAL A 84 -16.38 8.80 -9.48
CA VAL A 84 -17.66 9.45 -9.15
C VAL A 84 -17.49 10.95 -9.37
N PRO A 85 -17.90 11.50 -10.54
CA PRO A 85 -17.59 12.89 -10.92
C PRO A 85 -18.09 13.91 -9.91
N SER A 86 -19.31 13.73 -9.39
CA SER A 86 -19.95 14.65 -8.44
C SER A 86 -19.18 14.84 -7.13
N SER A 87 -18.42 13.82 -6.71
CA SER A 87 -17.63 13.86 -5.48
C SER A 87 -16.13 13.87 -5.72
N ARG A 88 -15.73 13.87 -7.01
CA ARG A 88 -14.34 13.71 -7.49
C ARG A 88 -13.61 12.56 -6.76
N THR A 89 -14.33 11.47 -6.54
CA THR A 89 -13.79 10.28 -5.85
C THR A 89 -13.37 9.24 -6.86
N ALA A 90 -12.12 8.82 -6.83
CA ALA A 90 -11.61 7.67 -7.55
C ALA A 90 -11.44 6.47 -6.61
N SER A 91 -12.01 5.33 -6.98
CA SER A 91 -11.84 4.05 -6.29
C SER A 91 -11.07 3.08 -7.17
N LEU A 92 -9.88 2.70 -6.75
CA LEU A 92 -9.04 1.73 -7.43
C LEU A 92 -9.47 0.31 -7.05
N TRP A 93 -9.63 -0.55 -8.07
CA TRP A 93 -10.06 -1.94 -8.00
C TRP A 93 -9.14 -2.83 -8.83
N ASP A 94 -9.21 -4.14 -8.56
CA ASP A 94 -8.67 -5.21 -9.41
C ASP A 94 -7.23 -5.00 -9.88
N VAL A 95 -6.40 -4.46 -8.98
CA VAL A 95 -4.97 -4.30 -9.23
C VAL A 95 -4.30 -5.66 -9.21
N GLY A 96 -3.85 -6.12 -10.37
CA GLY A 96 -3.26 -7.44 -10.51
C GLY A 96 -2.24 -7.53 -11.62
N VAL A 97 -1.21 -8.35 -11.39
CA VAL A 97 -0.26 -8.78 -12.41
C VAL A 97 -0.25 -10.31 -12.51
N ALA A 98 0.15 -10.82 -13.66
CA ALA A 98 0.33 -12.24 -13.92
C ALA A 98 1.16 -12.89 -12.81
N HIS A 99 0.81 -14.12 -12.43
CA HIS A 99 1.38 -14.79 -11.25
C HIS A 99 2.92 -14.83 -11.26
N SER A 100 3.51 -15.13 -12.41
CA SER A 100 4.98 -15.16 -12.62
C SER A 100 5.67 -13.80 -12.50
N LEU A 101 4.91 -12.71 -12.54
CA LEU A 101 5.42 -11.34 -12.41
C LEU A 101 5.08 -10.72 -11.05
N ARG A 102 4.40 -11.43 -10.15
CA ARG A 102 4.13 -10.93 -8.80
C ARG A 102 5.44 -10.70 -8.04
N ARG A 103 5.42 -9.77 -7.08
CA ARG A 103 6.58 -9.37 -6.24
C ARG A 103 7.73 -8.70 -6.98
N SER A 104 7.54 -8.36 -8.25
CA SER A 104 8.47 -7.52 -9.02
C SER A 104 8.23 -6.02 -8.81
N GLY A 105 7.15 -5.63 -8.14
CA GLY A 105 6.75 -4.23 -7.96
C GLY A 105 6.00 -3.61 -9.14
N LEU A 106 5.71 -4.37 -10.19
CA LEU A 106 4.97 -3.88 -11.37
C LEU A 106 3.54 -3.40 -11.04
N ALA A 107 2.87 -4.00 -10.06
CA ALA A 107 1.57 -3.52 -9.58
C ALA A 107 1.67 -2.08 -9.04
N THR A 108 2.77 -1.76 -8.36
CA THR A 108 3.02 -0.41 -7.84
C THR A 108 3.22 0.61 -8.95
N ILE A 109 3.89 0.23 -10.05
CA ILE A 109 4.03 1.10 -11.22
C ILE A 109 2.65 1.42 -11.80
N MET A 110 1.79 0.41 -12.02
CA MET A 110 0.45 0.66 -12.55
C MET A 110 -0.39 1.55 -11.63
N VAL A 111 -0.30 1.35 -10.31
CA VAL A 111 -0.98 2.18 -9.30
C VAL A 111 -0.47 3.62 -9.34
N TRP A 112 0.85 3.81 -9.46
CA TRP A 112 1.47 5.12 -9.63
C TRP A 112 0.95 5.82 -10.88
N CYS A 113 0.93 5.13 -12.03
CA CYS A 113 0.39 5.66 -13.28
C CYS A 113 -1.08 6.05 -13.12
N ALA A 114 -1.91 5.17 -12.55
CA ALA A 114 -3.34 5.44 -12.37
C ALA A 114 -3.58 6.71 -11.55
N PHE A 115 -2.91 6.85 -10.41
CA PHE A 115 -3.05 8.03 -9.56
C PHE A 115 -2.53 9.30 -10.20
N ARG A 116 -1.37 9.24 -10.87
CA ARG A 116 -0.80 10.40 -11.54
C ARG A 116 -1.71 10.89 -12.68
N GLU A 117 -2.20 9.98 -13.53
CA GLU A 117 -3.10 10.33 -14.63
C GLU A 117 -4.42 10.94 -14.14
N LEU A 118 -5.01 10.39 -13.06
CA LEU A 118 -6.22 10.94 -12.46
C LEU A 118 -6.02 12.36 -11.91
N LEU A 119 -4.84 12.64 -11.34
CA LEU A 119 -4.50 13.98 -10.86
C LEU A 119 -4.23 14.94 -12.03
N LEU A 120 -3.47 14.52 -13.04
CA LEU A 120 -3.17 15.33 -14.23
C LEU A 120 -4.42 15.71 -15.00
N ALA A 121 -5.36 14.77 -15.17
CA ALA A 121 -6.64 15.01 -15.82
C ALA A 121 -7.68 15.71 -14.93
N GLU A 122 -7.31 16.08 -13.70
CA GLU A 122 -8.15 16.74 -12.69
C GLU A 122 -9.45 15.99 -12.33
N ARG A 123 -9.49 14.67 -12.59
CA ARG A 123 -10.70 13.83 -12.45
C ARG A 123 -10.98 13.42 -11.01
N ALA A 124 -9.99 13.48 -10.13
CA ALA A 124 -10.15 13.07 -8.73
C ALA A 124 -9.39 13.95 -7.74
N ALA A 125 -10.02 14.20 -6.60
CA ALA A 125 -9.44 14.83 -5.41
C ALA A 125 -9.45 13.88 -4.21
N ARG A 126 -10.25 12.81 -4.26
CA ARG A 126 -10.39 11.80 -3.20
C ARG A 126 -10.05 10.43 -3.76
N PHE A 127 -9.21 9.68 -3.05
CA PHE A 127 -8.74 8.39 -3.51
C PHE A 127 -9.05 7.28 -2.50
N ARG A 128 -9.52 6.15 -3.03
CA ARG A 128 -9.77 4.92 -2.28
C ARG A 128 -9.13 3.74 -3.01
N ILE A 129 -8.69 2.75 -2.24
CA ILE A 129 -8.28 1.45 -2.76
C ILE A 129 -9.23 0.42 -2.15
N ARG A 130 -9.91 -0.31 -3.02
CA ARG A 130 -10.92 -1.27 -2.64
C ARG A 130 -10.37 -2.67 -2.84
N MET A 131 -10.41 -3.46 -1.78
CA MET A 131 -9.97 -4.84 -1.84
C MET A 131 -11.17 -5.75 -2.01
N ILE A 132 -11.20 -6.50 -3.12
CA ILE A 132 -12.15 -7.59 -3.26
C ILE A 132 -11.68 -8.74 -2.38
N ARG A 133 -12.51 -9.11 -1.40
CA ARG A 133 -12.30 -10.34 -0.64
C ARG A 133 -12.62 -11.51 -1.56
N SER A 134 -11.60 -12.21 -2.05
CA SER A 134 -11.83 -13.49 -2.73
C SER A 134 -12.28 -14.51 -1.69
N LEU A 135 -13.52 -14.96 -1.79
CA LEU A 135 -14.10 -16.01 -0.94
C LEU A 135 -13.71 -17.44 -1.40
N LYS A 136 -12.85 -17.59 -2.42
CA LYS A 136 -12.46 -18.91 -2.91
C LYS A 136 -11.48 -19.59 -1.94
N ALA A 137 -11.90 -20.76 -1.45
CA ALA A 137 -11.31 -21.54 -0.36
C ALA A 137 -10.04 -22.34 -0.72
N ASP A 138 -9.22 -21.87 -1.67
CA ASP A 138 -8.02 -22.62 -2.10
C ASP A 138 -6.74 -22.01 -1.52
N GLY A 139 -6.31 -22.56 -0.38
CA GLY A 139 -4.93 -22.74 0.11
C GLY A 139 -3.96 -21.56 0.28
N ASP A 140 -3.93 -20.58 -0.63
CA ASP A 140 -2.78 -19.68 -0.85
C ASP A 140 -3.17 -18.19 -0.89
N HIS A 141 -4.42 -17.87 -0.55
CA HIS A 141 -5.06 -16.60 -0.92
C HIS A 141 -5.01 -15.42 0.05
N PRO A 142 -4.96 -15.58 1.39
CA PRO A 142 -5.29 -14.43 2.22
C PRO A 142 -4.16 -13.39 2.29
N LEU A 143 -2.92 -13.76 1.89
CA LEU A 143 -1.78 -12.85 1.75
C LEU A 143 -1.82 -11.99 0.47
N GLN A 144 -2.52 -12.42 -0.58
CA GLN A 144 -2.50 -11.73 -1.89
C GLN A 144 -3.13 -10.34 -1.82
N ASN A 145 -4.20 -10.19 -1.02
CA ASN A 145 -4.88 -8.91 -0.85
C ASN A 145 -4.10 -7.93 0.04
N ILE A 146 -3.25 -8.43 0.94
CA ILE A 146 -2.47 -7.57 1.85
C ILE A 146 -1.35 -6.85 1.08
N GLY A 147 -0.83 -7.44 0.00
CA GLY A 147 0.15 -6.77 -0.87
C GLY A 147 -0.34 -5.40 -1.37
N MET A 148 -1.64 -5.28 -1.67
CA MET A 148 -2.24 -3.99 -2.02
C MET A 148 -2.35 -3.03 -0.84
N GLY A 149 -2.54 -3.53 0.38
CA GLY A 149 -2.50 -2.70 1.59
C GLY A 149 -1.10 -2.15 1.85
N VAL A 150 -0.04 -2.91 1.54
CA VAL A 150 1.34 -2.44 1.63
C VAL A 150 1.58 -1.33 0.62
N ILE A 151 1.12 -1.50 -0.62
CA ILE A 151 1.19 -0.45 -1.64
C ILE A 151 0.44 0.79 -1.16
N ALA A 152 -0.79 0.63 -0.66
CA ALA A 152 -1.61 1.71 -0.12
C ALA A 152 -0.90 2.48 1.01
N ALA A 153 -0.40 1.77 2.03
CA ALA A 153 0.32 2.36 3.16
C ALA A 153 1.56 3.15 2.71
N ARG A 154 2.31 2.62 1.75
CA ARG A 154 3.51 3.30 1.22
C ARG A 154 3.17 4.57 0.44
N PHE A 155 2.00 4.64 -0.20
CA PHE A 155 1.43 5.86 -0.79
C PHE A 155 0.77 6.79 0.24
N GLY A 156 0.74 6.45 1.53
CA GLY A 156 0.12 7.28 2.59
C GLY A 156 -1.37 7.04 2.81
N PHE A 157 -1.94 6.02 2.19
CA PHE A 157 -3.32 5.62 2.50
C PHE A 157 -3.37 4.91 3.86
N THR A 158 -4.52 4.99 4.50
CA THR A 158 -4.77 4.32 5.79
C THR A 158 -6.02 3.45 5.68
N PRO A 159 -6.13 2.35 6.45
CA PRO A 159 -7.31 1.50 6.43
C PRO A 159 -8.59 2.31 6.68
N GLU A 160 -9.68 2.00 5.98
CA GLU A 160 -10.99 2.62 6.24
C GLU A 160 -11.50 2.23 7.63
N MET A 161 -11.27 0.97 8.03
CA MET A 161 -11.56 0.49 9.39
C MET A 161 -10.56 1.08 10.40
N ASN A 162 -11.03 1.38 11.59
CA ASN A 162 -10.16 1.76 12.70
C ASN A 162 -9.54 0.49 13.30
N VAL A 163 -8.37 0.08 12.78
CA VAL A 163 -7.67 -1.14 13.20
C VAL A 163 -7.38 -1.13 14.69
N ALA A 164 -6.91 0.00 15.25
CA ALA A 164 -6.61 0.11 16.67
C ALA A 164 -7.85 -0.13 17.55
N ARG A 165 -9.01 0.38 17.15
CA ARG A 165 -10.28 0.13 17.85
C ARG A 165 -10.72 -1.33 17.73
N VAL A 166 -10.54 -1.92 16.57
CA VAL A 166 -10.89 -3.33 16.32
C VAL A 166 -9.99 -4.27 17.12
N LEU A 167 -8.73 -3.91 17.34
CA LEU A 167 -7.78 -4.71 18.12
C LEU A 167 -7.79 -4.38 19.63
N ALA A 168 -8.47 -3.33 20.06
CA ALA A 168 -8.45 -2.89 21.46
C ALA A 168 -9.27 -3.78 22.40
N GLY A 169 -8.89 -3.76 23.68
CA GLY A 169 -9.54 -4.53 24.75
C GLY A 169 -9.27 -6.02 24.60
N GLU A 170 -10.19 -6.85 25.08
CA GLU A 170 -10.08 -8.31 24.96
C GLU A 170 -10.64 -8.85 23.64
N ASN A 171 -10.64 -8.05 22.56
CA ASN A 171 -11.27 -8.47 21.30
C ASN A 171 -10.43 -9.49 20.53
N ILE A 172 -9.11 -9.51 20.73
CA ILE A 172 -8.23 -10.51 20.13
C ILE A 172 -8.42 -11.83 20.88
N THR A 173 -8.79 -12.90 20.17
CA THR A 173 -8.91 -14.25 20.73
C THR A 173 -7.71 -15.13 20.42
N ASN A 174 -7.01 -14.85 19.32
CA ASN A 174 -5.83 -15.59 18.91
C ASN A 174 -4.93 -14.74 18.02
N ILE A 175 -3.62 -14.88 18.22
CA ILE A 175 -2.58 -14.32 17.37
C ILE A 175 -1.75 -15.50 16.83
N ASP A 176 -1.79 -15.69 15.51
CA ASP A 176 -1.10 -16.79 14.83
C ASP A 176 -0.09 -16.27 13.81
N PRO A 177 1.22 -16.23 14.16
CA PRO A 177 2.29 -15.89 13.23
C PRO A 177 2.35 -16.89 12.08
N ILE A 178 2.33 -16.36 10.86
CA ILE A 178 2.46 -17.11 9.62
C ILE A 178 3.91 -16.95 9.15
N PRO A 179 4.68 -18.05 9.04
CA PRO A 179 6.06 -17.99 8.55
C PRO A 179 6.11 -17.54 7.09
N PRO A 180 7.27 -17.03 6.62
CA PRO A 180 7.43 -16.71 5.22
C PRO A 180 7.25 -17.97 4.36
N MET A 181 6.39 -17.90 3.35
CA MET A 181 6.08 -19.02 2.45
C MET A 181 5.98 -18.52 1.01
N ASN A 182 6.46 -19.31 0.05
CA ASN A 182 6.38 -19.00 -1.38
C ASN A 182 6.89 -17.58 -1.73
N GLY A 183 7.87 -17.09 -0.96
CA GLY A 183 8.45 -15.75 -1.00
C GLY A 183 7.48 -14.59 -0.71
N TYR A 184 6.43 -14.83 0.06
CA TYR A 184 5.73 -13.80 0.84
C TYR A 184 6.52 -13.54 2.13
N PRO A 185 6.53 -12.28 2.63
CA PRO A 185 7.07 -11.99 3.95
C PRO A 185 6.21 -12.67 5.03
N PRO A 186 6.74 -12.81 6.26
CA PRO A 186 5.93 -13.30 7.36
C PRO A 186 4.72 -12.40 7.62
N ALA A 187 3.67 -12.98 8.18
CA ALA A 187 2.43 -12.29 8.48
C ALA A 187 1.91 -12.68 9.87
N VAL A 188 0.86 -12.02 10.33
CA VAL A 188 0.10 -12.44 11.51
C VAL A 188 -1.36 -12.57 11.17
N ARG A 189 -1.97 -13.70 11.54
CA ARG A 189 -3.40 -13.91 11.49
C ARG A 189 -3.98 -13.61 12.87
N LEU A 190 -4.95 -12.71 12.90
CA LEU A 190 -5.67 -12.30 14.10
C LEU A 190 -7.09 -12.82 14.02
N THR A 191 -7.50 -13.53 15.07
CA THR A 191 -8.89 -13.94 15.28
C THR A 191 -9.51 -12.99 16.29
N LEU A 192 -10.71 -12.50 15.99
CA LEU A 192 -11.40 -11.48 16.80
C LEU A 192 -12.71 -12.05 17.38
N LYS A 193 -13.15 -11.55 18.55
CA LYS A 193 -14.46 -11.91 19.14
C LYS A 193 -15.61 -11.32 18.34
N THR A 194 -15.49 -10.05 17.96
CA THR A 194 -16.57 -9.27 17.34
C THR A 194 -16.70 -9.48 15.83
N ASP A 195 -15.71 -10.11 15.19
CA ASP A 195 -15.70 -10.33 13.75
C ASP A 195 -15.09 -11.71 13.46
N PRO A 196 -15.85 -12.67 12.90
CA PRO A 196 -15.32 -13.98 12.53
C PRO A 196 -14.32 -13.90 11.37
N LEU A 197 -14.16 -12.75 10.73
CA LEU A 197 -13.21 -12.56 9.66
C LEU A 197 -11.79 -12.47 10.20
N VAL A 198 -10.95 -13.36 9.70
CA VAL A 198 -9.51 -13.34 9.92
C VAL A 198 -8.92 -12.05 9.36
N VAL A 199 -8.40 -11.20 10.27
CA VAL A 199 -7.54 -10.08 9.89
C VAL A 199 -6.15 -10.64 9.70
N ILE A 200 -5.64 -10.59 8.47
CA ILE A 200 -4.22 -10.86 8.26
C ILE A 200 -3.50 -9.53 8.13
N ALA A 201 -2.46 -9.37 8.93
CA ALA A 201 -1.65 -8.18 8.97
C ALA A 201 -0.19 -8.45 8.60
N PHE A 202 0.40 -7.50 7.88
CA PHE A 202 1.85 -7.33 7.85
C PHE A 202 2.26 -6.23 8.84
N ILE A 203 3.34 -6.48 9.56
CA ILE A 203 3.99 -5.46 10.37
C ILE A 203 4.93 -4.70 9.44
N LEU A 204 4.81 -3.37 9.43
CA LEU A 204 5.59 -2.50 8.57
C LEU A 204 6.79 -1.95 9.33
N ASN A 205 7.94 -1.92 8.66
CA ASN A 205 9.09 -1.18 9.13
C ASN A 205 8.76 0.33 9.11
N PRO A 206 8.97 1.08 10.21
CA PRO A 206 8.52 2.47 10.32
C PRO A 206 9.19 3.42 9.31
N ASP A 207 10.43 3.13 8.93
CA ASP A 207 11.20 4.00 8.03
C ASP A 207 10.78 3.79 6.56
N THR A 208 10.58 2.54 6.17
CA THR A 208 10.37 2.16 4.76
C THR A 208 8.92 1.86 4.40
N LEU A 209 8.09 1.60 5.41
CA LEU A 209 6.75 1.03 5.31
C LEU A 209 6.70 -0.26 4.46
N ARG A 210 7.82 -0.99 4.40
CA ARG A 210 7.88 -2.34 3.83
C ARG A 210 7.59 -3.37 4.93
N PRO A 211 7.03 -4.54 4.58
CA PRO A 211 6.85 -5.62 5.56
C PRO A 211 8.19 -6.01 6.19
N ILE A 212 8.19 -6.16 7.51
CA ILE A 212 9.34 -6.68 8.25
C ILE A 212 9.56 -8.15 7.82
N SER A 213 10.79 -8.50 7.46
CA SER A 213 11.14 -9.85 7.02
C SER A 213 11.53 -10.78 8.17
N ASP A 214 11.90 -10.23 9.34
CA ASP A 214 12.28 -11.02 10.50
C ASP A 214 11.06 -11.65 11.16
N PHE A 215 10.97 -12.98 11.09
CA PHE A 215 9.87 -13.73 11.68
C PHE A 215 9.83 -13.65 13.21
N ARG A 216 10.97 -13.39 13.88
CA ARG A 216 11.00 -13.24 15.34
C ARG A 216 10.13 -12.09 15.82
N THR A 217 10.10 -10.99 15.07
CA THR A 217 9.22 -9.85 15.36
C THR A 217 7.75 -10.26 15.44
N TYR A 218 7.31 -11.22 14.62
CA TYR A 218 5.93 -11.72 14.62
C TYR A 218 5.67 -12.69 15.78
N MET A 219 6.69 -13.46 16.18
CA MET A 219 6.60 -14.34 17.35
C MET A 219 6.54 -13.55 18.66
N ASP A 220 7.28 -12.45 18.76
CA ASP A 220 7.28 -11.57 19.94
C ASP A 220 5.89 -10.96 20.15
N VAL A 221 5.20 -10.60 19.07
CA VAL A 221 3.82 -10.06 19.10
C VAL A 221 2.82 -11.05 19.66
N LYS A 222 3.00 -12.35 19.38
CA LYS A 222 2.14 -13.40 19.96
C LYS A 222 2.25 -13.45 21.49
N ALA A 223 3.37 -13.01 22.05
CA ALA A 223 3.58 -12.96 23.50
C ALA A 223 3.07 -11.66 24.14
N ASP A 224 2.76 -10.61 23.36
CA ASP A 224 2.30 -9.30 23.85
C ASP A 224 1.25 -8.67 22.93
N ASP A 225 -0.02 -8.93 23.24
CA ASP A 225 -1.17 -8.34 22.54
C ASP A 225 -1.21 -6.81 22.62
N TRP A 226 -0.54 -6.18 23.59
CA TRP A 226 -0.52 -4.72 23.66
C TRP A 226 0.36 -4.10 22.57
N GLN A 227 1.42 -4.81 22.18
CA GLN A 227 2.33 -4.36 21.13
C GLN A 227 1.62 -4.22 19.77
N ILE A 228 0.76 -5.18 19.40
CA ILE A 228 0.03 -5.11 18.13
C ILE A 228 -0.96 -3.93 18.11
N VAL A 229 -1.60 -3.63 19.24
CA VAL A 229 -2.51 -2.47 19.34
C VAL A 229 -1.73 -1.16 19.17
N ASN A 230 -0.53 -1.05 19.72
CA ASN A 230 0.28 0.15 19.55
C ASN A 230 0.75 0.34 18.11
N TRP A 231 1.21 -0.71 17.44
CA TRP A 231 1.56 -0.61 16.02
C TRP A 231 0.34 -0.28 15.15
N ALA A 232 -0.85 -0.77 15.50
CA ALA A 232 -2.08 -0.36 14.84
C ALA A 232 -2.33 1.15 14.99
N ARG A 233 -2.09 1.71 16.18
CA ARG A 233 -2.22 3.16 16.44
C ARG A 233 -1.19 3.98 15.68
N GLU A 234 0.02 3.45 15.54
CA GLU A 234 1.12 4.09 14.79
C GLU A 234 0.99 3.92 13.27
N GLY A 235 -0.02 3.18 12.78
CA GLY A 235 -0.20 2.91 11.35
C GLY A 235 0.84 1.94 10.77
N LEU A 236 1.51 1.17 11.62
CA LEU A 236 2.52 0.17 11.26
C LEU A 236 1.93 -1.22 11.00
N LEU A 237 0.60 -1.34 10.98
CA LEU A 237 -0.10 -2.55 10.56
C LEU A 237 -0.84 -2.34 9.25
N CYS A 238 -0.53 -3.18 8.28
CA CYS A 238 -1.26 -3.27 7.04
C CYS A 238 -2.19 -4.49 7.09
N VAL A 239 -3.50 -4.28 6.97
CA VAL A 239 -4.53 -5.32 7.02
C VAL A 239 -5.18 -5.58 5.65
N ASN A 240 -5.81 -6.74 5.50
CA ASN A 240 -6.68 -7.11 4.38
C ASN A 240 -8.04 -6.37 4.42
N GLY A 241 -8.05 -5.07 4.13
CA GLY A 241 -9.26 -4.24 4.14
C GLY A 241 -9.23 -3.09 3.12
N ASN A 242 -10.30 -2.30 3.04
CA ASN A 242 -10.30 -1.11 2.18
C ASN A 242 -9.42 -0.01 2.77
N TYR A 243 -8.87 0.85 1.90
CA TYR A 243 -8.02 1.97 2.28
C TYR A 243 -8.53 3.26 1.66
N CYS A 244 -8.34 4.38 2.35
CA CYS A 244 -8.60 5.69 1.82
C CYS A 244 -7.43 6.64 2.08
N LEU A 245 -7.23 7.57 1.15
CA LEU A 245 -6.28 8.65 1.32
C LEU A 245 -6.94 9.73 2.20
N ARG A 246 -6.38 9.93 3.38
CA ARG A 246 -6.79 10.98 4.32
C ARG A 246 -5.80 12.13 4.25
N GLU A 247 -6.18 13.29 4.81
CA GLU A 247 -5.35 14.49 4.79
C GLU A 247 -3.94 14.26 5.36
N THR A 248 -3.82 13.43 6.40
CA THR A 248 -2.55 13.04 7.00
C THR A 248 -1.61 12.30 6.04
N GLY A 249 -2.14 11.70 4.97
CA GLY A 249 -1.40 11.01 3.93
C GLY A 249 -1.03 11.86 2.72
N PHE A 250 -1.59 13.08 2.57
CA PHE A 250 -1.45 13.88 1.35
C PHE A 250 0.00 14.18 0.97
N ASN A 251 0.84 14.58 1.94
CA ASN A 251 2.26 14.88 1.67
C ASN A 251 2.97 13.66 1.10
N ARG A 252 2.77 12.50 1.75
CA ARG A 252 3.39 11.24 1.36
C ARG A 252 2.94 10.80 -0.03
N PHE A 253 1.64 10.91 -0.29
CA PHE A 253 1.05 10.57 -1.57
C PHE A 253 1.64 11.43 -2.68
N VAL A 254 1.62 12.76 -2.52
CA VAL A 254 2.16 13.71 -3.50
C VAL A 254 3.65 13.48 -3.75
N ASN A 255 4.46 13.31 -2.70
CA ASN A 255 5.89 13.01 -2.81
C ASN A 255 6.18 11.67 -3.50
N ALA A 256 5.22 10.74 -3.51
CA ALA A 256 5.36 9.47 -4.22
C ALA A 256 4.93 9.55 -5.69
N VAL A 257 3.98 10.42 -6.05
CA VAL A 257 3.40 10.45 -7.40
C VAL A 257 3.96 11.55 -8.30
N ALA A 258 4.34 12.70 -7.74
CA ALA A 258 4.79 13.85 -8.52
C ALA A 258 6.24 13.71 -9.00
N VAL A 259 6.50 14.10 -10.24
CA VAL A 259 7.84 14.01 -10.86
C VAL A 259 8.72 15.25 -10.64
N ASP A 260 8.12 16.37 -10.25
CA ASP A 260 8.82 17.61 -9.91
C ASP A 260 8.06 18.43 -8.86
N HIS A 261 8.69 19.54 -8.43
CA HIS A 261 8.17 20.41 -7.39
C HIS A 261 6.87 21.13 -7.78
N GLU A 262 6.70 21.48 -9.06
CA GLU A 262 5.52 22.21 -9.51
C GLU A 262 4.31 21.28 -9.62
N GLU A 263 4.50 20.09 -10.20
CA GLU A 263 3.49 19.03 -10.22
C GLU A 263 3.07 18.67 -8.79
N ALA A 264 4.03 18.58 -7.86
CA ALA A 264 3.75 18.30 -6.46
C ALA A 264 2.88 19.38 -5.80
N ARG A 265 3.15 20.67 -6.08
CA ARG A 265 2.35 21.80 -5.58
C ARG A 265 0.92 21.74 -6.12
N GLN A 266 0.76 21.49 -7.42
CA GLN A 266 -0.55 21.39 -8.07
C GLN A 266 -1.36 20.20 -7.54
N PHE A 267 -0.75 19.02 -7.45
CA PHE A 267 -1.40 17.83 -6.92
C PHE A 267 -1.85 18.01 -5.48
N ARG A 268 -1.01 18.64 -4.63
CA ARG A 268 -1.39 18.95 -3.25
C ARG A 268 -2.61 19.87 -3.19
N ALA A 269 -2.64 20.93 -4.00
CA ALA A 269 -3.75 21.87 -4.02
C ALA A 269 -5.07 21.15 -4.37
N ARG A 270 -5.05 20.31 -5.41
CA ARG A 270 -6.21 19.52 -5.86
C ARG A 270 -6.76 18.59 -4.77
N LEU A 271 -5.90 17.95 -3.97
CA LEU A 271 -6.33 17.06 -2.88
C LEU A 271 -7.05 17.78 -1.73
N ARG A 272 -6.84 19.10 -1.59
CA ARG A 272 -7.48 19.92 -0.57
C ARG A 272 -8.79 20.54 -1.03
N GLU A 273 -9.10 20.44 -2.32
CA GLU A 273 -10.37 20.92 -2.85
C GLU A 273 -11.52 20.02 -2.35
N PRO A 274 -12.62 20.61 -1.87
CA PRO A 274 -13.78 19.89 -1.37
C PRO A 274 -14.48 19.04 -2.45
#